data_AF-A0A821GLN2-F1
#
_entry.id   AF-A0A821GLN2-F1
#
_cell.length_a   1.000
_cell.length_b   1.000
_cell.length_c   1.000
_cell.angle_alpha   90.00
_cell.angle_beta   90.00
_cell.angle_gamma   90.00
#
_symmetry.space_group_name_H-M   'P 1'
#
loop_
_entity.id
_entity.type
_entity.pdbx_description
1 polymer ?
#
loop_
_entity_poly.entity_id
_entity_poly.type
_entity_poly.pdbx_seq_one_letter_code
_entity_poly.pdbx_strand_id
1 'polypeptide(L)' 'MNDKIEAILPIQEPRTLAQANRFLGSLGWYRKFLPKFAEVAAPIHSVTNL' A
#
# COMPACT_ATOMS: atom_id res chain seq x y z
N MET A 1 -7.04 8.41 -17.56
CA MET A 1 -6.64 6.98 -17.61
C MET A 1 -5.71 6.81 -16.42
N ASN A 2 -6.14 6.11 -15.36
CA ASN A 2 -5.43 5.88 -14.09
C ASN A 2 -5.62 6.84 -12.90
N ASP A 3 -6.71 7.62 -12.80
CA ASP A 3 -7.02 8.48 -11.64
C ASP A 3 -6.96 7.73 -10.28
N LYS A 4 -7.23 6.42 -10.28
CA LYS A 4 -7.16 5.56 -9.08
C LYS A 4 -5.72 5.23 -8.66
N ILE A 5 -4.81 5.11 -9.62
CA ILE A 5 -3.39 4.90 -9.35
C ILE A 5 -2.72 6.26 -9.05
N GLU A 6 -3.14 7.35 -9.68
CA GLU A 6 -2.66 8.68 -9.34
C GLU A 6 -2.98 9.08 -7.89
N ALA A 7 -4.11 8.60 -7.34
CA ALA A 7 -4.48 8.81 -5.94
C ALA A 7 -3.52 8.15 -4.93
N ILE A 8 -2.76 7.12 -5.32
CA ILE A 8 -1.81 6.45 -4.42
C ILE A 8 -0.37 7.00 -4.52
N LEU A 9 -0.01 7.63 -5.64
CA LEU A 9 1.32 8.22 -5.85
C LEU A 9 1.75 9.26 -4.79
N PRO A 10 0.86 10.13 -4.26
CA PRO A 10 1.27 11.10 -3.25
C PRO A 10 1.42 10.49 -1.84
N ILE A 11 1.01 9.23 -1.64
CA ILE A 11 1.13 8.57 -0.33
C ILE A 11 2.62 8.39 -0.01
N GLN A 12 3.05 9.00 1.09
CA GLN A 12 4.44 8.95 1.53
C GLN A 12 4.85 7.54 1.96
N GLU A 13 6.13 7.22 1.74
CA GLU A 13 6.74 5.98 2.20
C GLU A 13 6.66 5.88 3.74
N PRO A 14 6.15 4.76 4.29
CA PRO A 14 6.05 4.59 5.73
C PRO A 14 7.44 4.38 6.35
N ARG A 15 7.76 5.15 7.40
CA ARG A 15 9.01 5.03 8.17
C ARG A 15 8.81 4.38 9.54
N THR A 16 7.57 4.12 9.94
CA THR A 16 7.23 3.50 11.23
C THR A 16 6.20 2.40 11.05
N LEU A 17 6.12 1.47 12.01
CA LEU A 17 5.13 0.38 12.01
C LEU A 17 3.69 0.91 11.88
N ALA A 18 3.36 1.97 12.62
CA ALA A 18 2.03 2.59 12.56
C ALA A 18 1.72 3.16 11.17
N GLN A 19 2.72 3.77 10.52
CA GLN A 19 2.57 4.27 9.15
C GLN A 19 2.42 3.13 8.16
N ALA A 20 3.17 2.02 8.31
CA ALA A 20 3.08 0.85 7.45
C ALA A 20 1.69 0.19 7.52
N ASN A 21 1.14 0.02 8.73
CA ASN A 21 -0.23 -0.47 8.92
C ASN A 21 -1.27 0.44 8.23
N ARG A 22 -1.13 1.76 8.41
CA ARG A 22 -2.03 2.76 7.78
C ARG A 22 -1.88 2.76 6.26
N PHE A 23 -0.66 2.61 5.75
CA PHE A 23 -0.34 2.54 4.33
C PHE A 23 -1.04 1.34 3.68
N LEU A 24 -0.88 0.14 4.23
CA LEU A 24 -1.57 -1.06 3.75
C LEU A 24 -3.10 -0.93 3.80
N GLY A 25 -3.64 -0.39 4.90
CA GLY A 25 -5.07 -0.12 5.01
C GLY A 25 -5.58 0.84 3.92
N SER A 26 -4.79 1.86 3.59
CA SER A 26 -5.12 2.83 2.53
C SER A 26 -5.11 2.20 1.13
N LEU A 27 -4.24 1.22 0.89
CA LEU A 27 -4.15 0.49 -0.37
C LEU A 27 -5.20 -0.62 -0.54
N GLY A 28 -5.93 -0.97 0.52
CA GLY A 28 -6.87 -2.11 0.53
C GLY A 28 -7.94 -2.05 -0.58
N TRP A 29 -8.48 -0.86 -0.89
CA TRP A 29 -9.43 -0.69 -1.99
C TRP A 29 -8.74 -0.67 -3.38
N TYR A 30 -7.50 -0.17 -3.43
CA TYR A 30 -6.73 -0.01 -4.67
C TYR A 30 -6.03 -1.28 -5.13
N ARG A 31 -5.90 -2.30 -4.27
CA ARG A 31 -5.24 -3.58 -4.58
C ARG A 31 -5.70 -4.24 -5.89
N LYS A 32 -6.97 -4.06 -6.29
CA LYS A 32 -7.55 -4.63 -7.53
C LYS A 32 -7.05 -3.94 -8.80
N PHE A 33 -6.50 -2.73 -8.67
CA PHE A 33 -5.92 -1.96 -9.77
C PHE A 33 -4.40 -2.09 -9.83
N LEU A 34 -3.79 -2.71 -8.81
CA LEU A 34 -2.35 -2.88 -8.71
C LEU A 34 -1.95 -4.28 -9.20
N PRO A 35 -1.22 -4.38 -10.31
CA PRO A 35 -0.74 -5.67 -10.78
C PRO A 35 0.19 -6.26 -9.72
N LYS A 36 -0.01 -7.55 -9.40
CA LYS A 36 0.82 -8.30 -8.43
C LYS A 36 0.91 -7.62 -7.05
N PHE A 37 -0.16 -6.98 -6.58
CA PHE A 37 -0.17 -6.28 -5.29
C PHE A 37 0.44 -7.10 -4.13
N ALA A 38 0.10 -8.39 -4.03
CA ALA A 38 0.61 -9.25 -2.96
C ALA A 38 2.14 -9.40 -2.99
N GLU A 39 2.76 -9.46 -4.18
CA GLU A 39 4.21 -9.57 -4.36
C GLU A 39 4.90 -8.26 -3.95
N VAL A 40 4.34 -7.12 -4.37
CA VAL A 40 4.89 -5.78 -4.06
C VAL A 40 4.70 -5.39 -2.60
N ALA A 41 3.57 -5.78 -1.99
CA ALA A 41 3.25 -5.48 -0.60
C ALA A 41 3.89 -6.47 0.40
N ALA A 42 4.40 -7.62 -0.05
CA ALA A 42 5.04 -8.63 0.79
C ALA A 42 6.07 -8.10 1.81
N PRO A 43 7.04 -7.24 1.44
CA PRO A 43 8.01 -6.70 2.39
C PRO A 43 7.38 -5.78 3.45
N ILE A 44 6.26 -5.14 3.14
CA ILE A 44 5.53 -4.33 4.13
C ILE A 44 4.73 -5.25 5.05
N HIS A 45 4.08 -6.28 4.47
CA HIS A 45 3.35 -7.29 5.24
C HIS A 45 4.22 -8.01 6.28
N SER A 46 5.50 -8.27 5.97
CA SER A 46 6.41 -8.96 6.89
C SER A 46 6.82 -8.14 8.12
N VAL A 47 6.70 -6.82 8.05
CA VAL A 47 7.04 -5.91 9.15
C VAL A 47 5.80 -5.35 9.85
N THR A 48 4.61 -5.50 9.26
CA THR A 48 3.34 -5.07 9.86
C THR A 48 2.73 -6.14 10.77
N ASN A 49 2.00 -5.69 11.78
CA ASN A 49 1.43 -6.55 12.83
C ASN A 49 -0.07 -6.86 12.57
N LEU A 50 -0.46 -6.95 11.30
CA LEU A 50 -1.85 -7.13 10.84
C LEU A 50 -2.26 -8.61 10.79
#